data_AF-A0A2M8UBL3-F1
#
_entry.id   AF-A0A2M8UBL3-F1
#
_cell.length_a   1.000
_cell.length_b   1.000
_cell.length_c   1.000
_cell.angle_alpha   90.00
_cell.angle_beta   90.00
_cell.angle_gamma   90.00
#
_symmetry.space_group_name_H-M   'P 1'
#
loop_
_entity.id
_entity.type
_entity.pdbx_description
1 polymer ?
#
loop_
_entity_poly.entity_id
_entity_poly.type
_entity_poly.pdbx_seq_one_letter_code
_entity_poly.pdbx_strand_id
1 'polypeptide(L)'
;MSTPDTNQGLLVRLAKSMVNERAAYIGRERSKEAKQYRLSQDMLLQATKAIGKSGDVDLILSAEAGFLKNDARFYSNSPSMRSSLAAALTELGQAQKMLPLVKDPELYLAIDASHGNAKSRIGGVPRDAARQFFQSHNARLLNADKSRLTDTEKQILDARRHNIRVAALAYTAQQEQALGVGLVAQVRERVLSM
;
A
#
# COMPACT_ATOMS: atom_id res chain seq x y z
N MET A 1 -6.80 36.00 -41.80
CA MET A 1 -5.45 35.38 -41.97
C MET A 1 -4.70 35.55 -40.66
N SER A 2 -4.66 34.52 -39.80
CA SER A 2 -3.76 34.54 -38.63
C SER A 2 -2.33 34.41 -39.12
N THR A 3 -1.49 35.38 -38.77
CA THR A 3 -0.09 35.48 -39.17
C THR A 3 0.71 34.25 -38.69
N PRO A 4 1.28 33.45 -39.61
CA PRO A 4 2.10 32.26 -39.30
C PRO A 4 3.29 32.57 -38.37
N ASP A 5 3.84 33.80 -38.45
CA ASP A 5 4.95 34.27 -37.62
C ASP A 5 4.64 34.31 -36.12
N THR A 6 3.37 34.54 -35.76
CA THR A 6 2.94 34.57 -34.35
C THR A 6 2.91 33.17 -33.76
N ASN A 7 2.43 32.19 -34.53
CA ASN A 7 2.36 30.79 -34.08
C ASN A 7 3.76 30.17 -34.01
N GLN A 8 4.61 30.42 -35.02
CA GLN A 8 6.00 29.96 -35.01
C GLN A 8 6.79 30.61 -33.86
N GLY A 9 6.60 31.91 -33.61
CA GLY A 9 7.21 32.61 -32.47
C GLY A 9 6.72 32.10 -31.10
N LEU A 10 5.48 31.61 -30.99
CA LEU A 10 4.98 30.95 -29.79
C LEU A 10 5.65 29.58 -29.58
N LEU A 11 5.81 28.79 -30.64
CA LEU A 11 6.49 27.49 -30.58
C LEU A 11 7.97 27.63 -30.20
N VAL A 12 8.68 28.64 -30.73
CA VAL A 12 10.07 28.93 -30.36
C VAL A 12 10.17 29.33 -28.87
N ARG A 13 9.25 30.17 -28.38
CA ARG A 13 9.20 30.52 -26.95
C ARG A 13 8.92 29.32 -26.06
N LEU A 14 8.01 28.44 -26.47
CA LEU A 14 7.73 27.19 -25.76
C LEU A 14 9.00 26.32 -25.68
N ALA A 15 9.68 26.10 -26.81
CA ALA A 15 10.90 25.30 -26.86
C ALA A 15 11.99 25.86 -25.93
N LYS A 16 12.20 27.19 -25.95
CA LYS A 16 13.16 27.86 -25.06
C LYS A 16 12.78 27.68 -23.59
N SER A 17 11.50 27.82 -23.25
CA SER A 17 11.00 27.59 -21.88
C SER A 17 11.20 26.15 -21.42
N MET A 18 10.99 25.16 -22.29
CA MET A 18 11.24 23.74 -21.98
C MET A 18 12.72 23.47 -21.71
N VAL A 19 13.63 24.06 -22.49
CA VAL A 19 15.08 23.94 -22.25
C VAL A 19 15.48 24.57 -20.92
N ASN A 20 14.96 25.77 -20.62
CA ASN A 20 15.23 26.45 -19.36
C ASN A 20 14.70 25.67 -18.15
N GLU A 21 13.48 25.13 -18.24
CA GLU A 21 12.88 24.28 -17.22
C GLU A 21 13.75 23.04 -16.98
N ARG A 22 14.23 22.39 -18.05
CA ARG A 22 15.10 21.22 -17.94
C ARG A 22 16.43 21.55 -17.27
N ALA A 23 17.04 22.68 -17.61
CA ALA A 23 18.28 23.13 -16.99
C ALA A 23 18.08 23.41 -15.48
N ALA A 24 16.98 24.09 -15.11
CA ALA A 24 16.63 24.34 -13.73
C ALA A 24 16.37 23.05 -12.94
N TYR A 25 15.66 22.08 -13.54
CA TYR A 25 15.45 20.76 -12.96
C TYR A 25 16.79 20.04 -12.66
N ILE A 26 17.71 20.01 -13.62
CA ILE A 26 19.05 19.40 -13.41
C ILE A 26 19.81 20.11 -12.29
N GLY A 27 19.75 21.45 -12.24
CA GLY A 27 20.36 22.24 -11.18
C GLY A 27 19.80 21.88 -9.80
N ARG A 28 18.47 21.80 -9.69
CA ARG A 28 17.77 21.36 -8.48
C ARG A 28 18.21 19.98 -8.03
N GLU A 29 18.25 18.99 -8.94
CA GLU A 29 18.64 17.61 -8.60
C GLU A 29 20.08 17.48 -8.09
N ARG A 30 20.96 18.42 -8.46
CA ARG A 30 22.37 18.47 -8.02
C ARG A 30 22.58 19.23 -6.70
N SER A 31 21.56 19.91 -6.19
CA SER A 31 21.65 20.71 -4.97
C SER A 31 21.96 19.86 -3.73
N LYS A 32 22.40 20.51 -2.65
CA LYS A 32 22.69 19.83 -1.38
C LYS A 32 21.40 19.26 -0.78
N GLU A 33 20.31 20.01 -0.87
CA GLU A 33 18.98 19.67 -0.37
C GLU A 33 18.43 18.44 -1.12
N ALA A 34 18.60 18.38 -2.44
CA ALA A 34 18.19 17.20 -3.22
C ALA A 34 18.98 15.94 -2.83
N LYS A 35 20.28 16.08 -2.51
CA LYS A 35 21.08 14.96 -1.99
C LYS A 35 20.59 14.51 -0.60
N GLN A 36 20.32 15.44 0.31
CA GLN A 36 19.77 15.13 1.64
C GLN A 36 18.40 14.49 1.56
N TYR A 37 17.55 14.95 0.63
CA TYR A 37 16.25 14.34 0.35
C TYR A 37 16.40 12.88 -0.09
N ARG A 38 17.26 12.58 -1.06
CA ARG A 38 17.52 11.20 -1.50
C ARG A 38 18.05 10.32 -0.38
N LEU A 39 18.99 10.80 0.44
CA LEU A 39 19.47 10.07 1.61
C LEU A 39 18.34 9.74 2.59
N SER A 40 17.43 10.69 2.82
CA SER A 40 16.25 10.48 3.67
C SER A 40 15.29 9.44 3.08
N GLN A 41 15.09 9.46 1.76
CA GLN A 41 14.30 8.45 1.06
C GLN A 41 14.94 7.06 1.13
N ASP A 42 16.26 6.97 1.00
CA ASP A 42 16.97 5.69 1.13
C ASP A 42 16.81 5.11 2.54
N MET A 43 16.95 5.94 3.59
CA MET A 43 16.68 5.52 4.96
C MET A 43 15.24 5.04 5.16
N LEU A 44 14.27 5.78 4.59
CA LEU A 44 12.86 5.41 4.63
C LEU A 44 12.60 4.06 3.92
N LEU A 45 13.23 3.85 2.76
CA LEU A 45 13.15 2.60 2.01
C LEU A 45 13.71 1.43 2.82
N GLN A 46 14.88 1.59 3.44
CA GLN A 46 15.48 0.54 4.26
C GLN A 46 14.63 0.21 5.47
N ALA A 47 14.11 1.22 6.18
CA ALA A 47 13.19 1.01 7.30
C ALA A 47 11.93 0.27 6.85
N THR A 48 11.33 0.67 5.72
CA THR A 48 10.14 0.01 5.15
C THR A 48 10.41 -1.46 4.83
N LYS A 49 11.56 -1.76 4.20
CA LYS A 49 11.96 -3.15 3.90
C LYS A 49 12.20 -3.96 5.17
N ALA A 50 12.84 -3.37 6.19
CA ALA A 50 13.09 -4.03 7.47
C ALA A 50 11.79 -4.40 8.18
N ILE A 51 10.80 -3.49 8.18
CA ILE A 51 9.46 -3.75 8.70
C ILE A 51 8.80 -4.92 7.96
N GLY A 52 8.88 -4.96 6.63
CA GLY A 52 8.38 -6.09 5.85
C GLY A 52 9.01 -7.42 6.22
N LYS A 53 10.34 -7.44 6.39
CA LYS A 53 11.10 -8.64 6.77
C LYS A 53 10.72 -9.21 8.14
N SER A 54 10.16 -8.38 9.04
CA SER A 54 9.72 -8.86 10.35
C SER A 54 8.57 -9.87 10.24
N GLY A 55 7.73 -9.77 9.20
CA GLY A 55 6.49 -10.53 9.08
C GLY A 55 5.42 -10.19 10.13
N ASP A 56 5.69 -9.23 11.02
CA ASP A 56 4.79 -8.84 12.09
C ASP A 56 3.65 -7.96 11.53
N VAL A 57 2.43 -8.53 11.55
CA VAL A 57 1.23 -7.89 11.02
C VAL A 57 0.91 -6.59 11.77
N ASP A 58 1.06 -6.58 13.09
CA ASP A 58 0.79 -5.41 13.94
C ASP A 58 1.79 -4.28 13.60
N LEU A 59 3.07 -4.61 13.45
CA LEU A 59 4.12 -3.66 13.07
C LEU A 59 3.90 -3.11 11.65
N ILE A 60 3.58 -3.98 10.68
CA ILE A 60 3.33 -3.57 9.29
C ILE A 60 2.14 -2.62 9.20
N LEU A 61 1.02 -2.93 9.87
CA LEU A 61 -0.15 -2.07 9.87
C LEU A 61 0.11 -0.73 10.59
N SER A 62 0.89 -0.75 11.67
CA SER A 62 1.30 0.48 12.38
C SER A 62 2.17 1.38 11.50
N ALA A 63 3.11 0.80 10.78
CA ALA A 63 3.95 1.52 9.82
C ALA A 63 3.10 2.13 8.69
N GLU A 64 2.15 1.37 8.15
CA GLU A 64 1.26 1.85 7.09
C GLU A 64 0.34 2.98 7.58
N ALA A 65 -0.14 2.91 8.82
CA ALA A 65 -0.86 4.02 9.44
C ALA A 65 0.01 5.28 9.52
N GLY A 66 1.30 5.13 9.80
CA GLY A 66 2.29 6.21 9.77
C GLY A 66 2.39 6.86 8.38
N PHE A 67 2.53 6.06 7.33
CA PHE A 67 2.53 6.54 5.94
C PHE A 67 1.25 7.29 5.59
N LEU A 68 0.09 6.69 5.83
CA LEU A 68 -1.20 7.30 5.51
C LEU A 68 -1.43 8.63 6.24
N LYS A 69 -1.03 8.73 7.51
CA LYS A 69 -1.11 9.97 8.29
C LYS A 69 -0.15 11.04 7.75
N ASN A 70 1.06 10.65 7.36
CA ASN A 70 2.03 11.55 6.75
C ASN A 70 1.52 12.07 5.39
N ASP A 71 0.96 11.19 4.57
CA ASP A 71 0.36 11.53 3.28
C ASP A 71 -0.84 12.48 3.43
N ALA A 72 -1.69 12.22 4.44
CA ALA A 72 -2.80 13.10 4.77
C ALA A 72 -2.34 14.48 5.27
N ARG A 73 -1.21 14.55 5.97
CA ARG A 73 -0.71 15.80 6.54
C ARG A 73 -0.01 16.69 5.51
N PHE A 74 0.80 16.11 4.63
CA PHE A 74 1.72 16.88 3.79
C PHE A 74 1.40 16.81 2.29
N TYR A 75 0.67 15.79 1.84
CA TYR A 75 0.51 15.51 0.40
C TYR A 75 -0.95 15.53 -0.07
N SER A 76 -1.93 15.73 0.81
CA SER A 76 -3.36 15.69 0.47
C SER A 76 -3.87 16.97 -0.23
N ASN A 77 -3.48 17.14 -1.49
CA ASN A 77 -3.69 18.39 -2.23
C ASN A 77 -5.06 18.51 -2.91
N SER A 78 -5.87 17.44 -2.96
CA SER A 78 -7.20 17.46 -3.58
C SER A 78 -8.29 16.88 -2.66
N PRO A 79 -9.56 17.32 -2.81
CA PRO A 79 -10.68 16.72 -2.08
C PRO A 79 -10.77 15.20 -2.23
N SER A 80 -10.58 14.71 -3.46
CA SER A 80 -10.60 13.27 -3.77
C SER A 80 -9.48 12.51 -3.05
N MET A 81 -8.27 13.08 -2.98
CA MET A 81 -7.16 12.47 -2.25
C MET A 81 -7.41 12.45 -0.73
N ARG A 82 -7.94 13.54 -0.17
CA ARG A 82 -8.33 13.59 1.25
C ARG A 82 -9.37 12.53 1.60
N SER A 83 -10.41 12.40 0.76
CA SER A 83 -11.44 11.36 0.94
C SER A 83 -10.86 9.94 0.85
N SER A 84 -10.01 9.68 -0.14
CA SER A 84 -9.34 8.38 -0.30
C SER A 84 -8.46 8.01 0.91
N LEU A 85 -7.67 8.97 1.42
CA LEU A 85 -6.82 8.76 2.60
C LEU A 85 -7.63 8.56 3.88
N ALA A 86 -8.73 9.32 4.06
CA ALA A 86 -9.63 9.14 5.20
C ALA A 86 -10.31 7.76 5.19
N ALA A 87 -10.74 7.30 4.02
CA ALA A 87 -11.28 5.95 3.85
C ALA A 87 -10.23 4.87 4.16
N ALA A 88 -9.00 5.02 3.65
CA ALA A 88 -7.91 4.09 3.92
C ALA A 88 -7.56 4.01 5.42
N LEU A 89 -7.53 5.14 6.13
CA LEU A 89 -7.30 5.18 7.58
C LEU A 89 -8.45 4.52 8.36
N THR A 90 -9.69 4.71 7.92
CA THR A 90 -10.87 4.08 8.53
C THR A 90 -10.83 2.56 8.37
N GLU A 91 -10.58 2.09 7.15
CA GLU A 91 -10.45 0.65 6.85
C GLU A 91 -9.26 0.03 7.60
N LEU A 92 -8.13 0.73 7.69
CA LEU A 92 -6.97 0.28 8.48
C LEU A 92 -7.36 0.11 9.96
N GLY A 93 -8.07 1.08 10.54
CA GLY A 93 -8.54 0.99 11.92
C GLY A 93 -9.50 -0.18 12.14
N GLN A 94 -10.31 -0.53 11.15
CA GLN A 94 -11.15 -1.74 11.20
C GLN A 94 -10.30 -3.01 11.08
N ALA A 95 -9.28 -3.04 10.21
CA ALA A 95 -8.35 -4.16 10.09
C ALA A 95 -7.59 -4.42 11.41
N GLN A 96 -7.12 -3.37 12.07
CA GLN A 96 -6.43 -3.49 13.37
C GLN A 96 -7.32 -4.10 14.46
N LYS A 97 -8.63 -3.80 14.45
CA LYS A 97 -9.58 -4.41 15.39
C LYS A 97 -9.76 -5.90 15.18
N MET A 98 -9.46 -6.43 13.99
CA MET A 98 -9.55 -7.87 13.72
C MET A 98 -8.35 -8.66 14.24
N LEU A 99 -7.18 -8.02 14.45
CA LEU A 99 -5.96 -8.70 14.89
C LEU A 99 -6.10 -9.40 16.25
N PRO A 100 -6.67 -8.79 17.31
CA PRO A 100 -6.90 -9.53 18.55
C PRO A 100 -7.96 -10.62 18.39
N LEU A 101 -8.97 -10.41 17.53
CA LEU A 101 -10.05 -11.37 17.31
C LEU A 101 -9.56 -12.65 16.64
N VAL A 102 -8.69 -12.55 15.62
CA VAL A 102 -8.15 -13.73 14.93
C VAL A 102 -7.19 -14.55 15.81
N LYS A 103 -6.63 -13.95 16.86
CA LYS A 103 -5.76 -14.63 17.83
C LYS A 103 -6.57 -15.43 18.87
N ASP A 104 -7.88 -15.23 18.94
CA ASP A 104 -8.80 -15.92 19.84
C ASP A 104 -9.76 -16.81 19.01
N PRO A 105 -9.54 -18.15 18.98
CA PRO A 105 -10.37 -19.06 18.20
C PRO A 105 -11.86 -18.99 18.53
N GLU A 106 -12.23 -18.83 19.82
CA GLU A 106 -13.63 -18.82 20.23
C GLU A 106 -14.34 -17.57 19.72
N LEU A 107 -13.69 -16.40 19.84
CA LEU A 107 -14.23 -15.16 19.29
C LEU A 107 -14.25 -15.18 17.77
N TYR A 108 -13.26 -15.79 17.13
CA TYR A 108 -13.16 -15.79 15.67
C TYR A 108 -14.19 -16.70 15.00
N LEU A 109 -14.66 -17.76 15.67
CA LEU A 109 -15.75 -18.62 15.18
C LEU A 109 -17.04 -17.82 14.93
N ALA A 110 -17.36 -16.82 15.76
CA ALA A 110 -18.52 -15.96 15.54
C ALA A 110 -18.36 -15.11 14.26
N ILE A 111 -17.15 -14.62 13.99
CA ILE A 111 -16.83 -13.92 12.74
C ILE A 111 -16.97 -14.86 11.56
N ASP A 112 -16.48 -16.09 11.66
CA ASP A 112 -16.60 -17.09 10.60
C ASP A 112 -18.05 -17.44 10.28
N ALA A 113 -18.87 -17.67 11.29
CA ALA A 113 -20.30 -17.95 11.13
C ALA A 113 -21.04 -16.82 10.43
N SER A 114 -20.67 -15.56 10.68
CA SER A 114 -21.24 -14.40 9.97
C SER A 114 -20.84 -14.31 8.49
N HIS A 115 -19.82 -15.07 8.06
CA HIS A 115 -19.34 -15.19 6.68
C HIS A 115 -19.67 -16.56 6.07
N GLY A 116 -20.91 -17.03 6.25
CA GLY A 116 -21.36 -18.35 5.80
C GLY A 116 -21.60 -18.50 4.28
N ASN A 117 -21.68 -17.42 3.51
CA ASN A 117 -21.91 -17.51 2.06
C ASN A 117 -20.60 -17.52 1.25
N ALA A 118 -20.60 -18.15 0.09
CA ALA A 118 -19.40 -18.27 -0.74
C ALA A 118 -18.81 -16.92 -1.19
N LYS A 119 -19.64 -15.87 -1.33
CA LYS A 119 -19.21 -14.53 -1.78
C LYS A 119 -18.46 -13.75 -0.69
N SER A 120 -18.68 -14.09 0.58
CA SER A 120 -18.02 -13.47 1.72
C SER A 120 -16.78 -14.23 2.19
N ARG A 121 -16.28 -15.18 1.39
CA ARG A 121 -15.09 -16.00 1.69
C ARG A 121 -14.07 -15.93 0.55
N ILE A 122 -12.79 -16.10 0.89
CA ILE A 122 -11.70 -16.23 -0.10
C ILE A 122 -10.74 -17.31 0.42
N GLY A 123 -10.54 -18.38 -0.35
CA GLY A 123 -9.66 -19.48 0.04
C GLY A 123 -10.18 -20.26 1.25
N GLY A 124 -11.51 -20.36 1.40
CA GLY A 124 -12.13 -21.12 2.49
C GLY A 124 -12.21 -20.39 3.83
N VAL A 125 -11.63 -19.20 3.98
CA VAL A 125 -11.70 -18.36 5.20
C VAL A 125 -12.49 -17.06 4.97
N PRO A 126 -12.97 -16.40 6.04
CA PRO A 126 -13.75 -15.15 5.94
C PRO A 126 -13.00 -14.02 5.21
N ARG A 127 -13.72 -13.29 4.36
CA ARG A 127 -13.29 -12.02 3.78
C ARG A 127 -13.69 -10.86 4.71
N ASP A 128 -13.15 -10.88 5.92
CA ASP A 128 -13.39 -9.90 6.97
C ASP A 128 -12.77 -8.51 6.66
N ALA A 129 -12.90 -7.56 7.60
CA ALA A 129 -12.42 -6.20 7.42
C ALA A 129 -10.90 -6.12 7.17
N ALA A 130 -10.09 -6.98 7.79
CA ALA A 130 -8.65 -7.00 7.55
C ALA A 130 -8.35 -7.51 6.13
N ARG A 131 -9.00 -8.59 5.69
CA ARG A 131 -8.87 -9.09 4.31
C ARG A 131 -9.31 -8.07 3.26
N GLN A 132 -10.39 -7.35 3.54
CA GLN A 132 -10.87 -6.27 2.67
C GLN A 132 -9.87 -5.13 2.59
N PHE A 133 -9.33 -4.68 3.72
CA PHE A 133 -8.31 -3.63 3.79
C PHE A 133 -7.06 -4.03 2.99
N PHE A 134 -6.49 -5.22 3.20
CA PHE A 134 -5.28 -5.63 2.47
C PHE A 134 -5.49 -5.61 0.95
N GLN A 135 -6.65 -6.06 0.49
CA GLN A 135 -6.99 -6.06 -0.93
C GLN A 135 -7.19 -4.65 -1.47
N SER A 136 -8.04 -3.84 -0.83
CA SER A 136 -8.35 -2.48 -1.28
C SER A 136 -7.10 -1.61 -1.24
N HIS A 137 -6.30 -1.73 -0.19
CA HIS A 137 -5.12 -0.91 0.03
C HIS A 137 -3.96 -1.26 -0.90
N ASN A 138 -3.73 -2.55 -1.19
CA ASN A 138 -2.76 -2.94 -2.24
C ASN A 138 -3.16 -2.36 -3.62
N ALA A 139 -4.46 -2.26 -3.93
CA ALA A 139 -4.94 -1.60 -5.14
C ALA A 139 -4.74 -0.07 -5.09
N ARG A 140 -4.95 0.58 -3.93
CA ARG A 140 -4.64 2.02 -3.76
C ARG A 140 -3.16 2.31 -4.01
N LEU A 141 -2.26 1.52 -3.42
CA LEU A 141 -0.82 1.68 -3.62
C LEU A 141 -0.41 1.45 -5.08
N LEU A 142 -1.02 0.47 -5.77
CA LEU A 142 -0.80 0.27 -7.20
C LEU A 142 -1.29 1.47 -8.04
N ASN A 143 -2.39 2.11 -7.65
CA ASN A 143 -2.85 3.32 -8.33
C ASN A 143 -1.94 4.51 -8.04
N ALA A 144 -1.36 4.61 -6.85
CA ALA A 144 -0.39 5.65 -6.51
C ALA A 144 0.89 5.53 -7.36
N ASP A 145 1.33 4.31 -7.69
CA ASP A 145 2.50 4.04 -8.55
C ASP A 145 2.36 4.60 -9.99
N LYS A 146 1.13 4.85 -10.45
CA LYS A 146 0.88 5.50 -11.75
C LYS A 146 1.23 7.00 -11.77
N SER A 147 1.57 7.57 -10.62
CA SER A 147 1.97 8.98 -10.50
C SER A 147 3.41 9.18 -10.99
N ARG A 148 3.75 10.42 -11.34
CA ARG A 148 5.12 10.79 -11.69
C ARG A 148 5.99 10.86 -10.43
N LEU A 149 6.54 9.71 -10.06
CA LEU A 149 7.42 9.51 -8.91
C LEU A 149 8.87 9.31 -9.36
N THR A 150 9.81 9.66 -8.50
CA THR A 150 11.21 9.26 -8.62
C THR A 150 11.37 7.75 -8.45
N ASP A 151 12.48 7.19 -8.92
CA ASP A 151 12.74 5.75 -8.82
C ASP A 151 12.74 5.26 -7.36
N THR A 152 13.30 6.04 -6.42
CA THR A 152 13.30 5.69 -4.99
C THR A 152 11.88 5.74 -4.40
N GLU A 153 11.05 6.71 -4.77
CA GLU A 153 9.65 6.76 -4.32
C GLU A 153 8.85 5.56 -4.81
N LYS A 154 9.08 5.11 -6.05
CA LYS A 154 8.48 3.88 -6.57
C LYS A 154 8.95 2.66 -5.79
N GLN A 155 10.26 2.57 -5.48
CA GLN A 155 10.78 1.49 -4.64
C GLN A 155 10.17 1.48 -3.23
N ILE A 156 9.89 2.65 -2.65
CA ILE A 156 9.19 2.76 -1.35
C ILE A 156 7.75 2.25 -1.47
N LEU A 157 7.03 2.65 -2.53
CA LEU A 157 5.67 2.14 -2.77
C LEU A 157 5.65 0.62 -2.99
N ASP A 158 6.61 0.08 -3.75
CA ASP A 158 6.72 -1.36 -3.96
C ASP A 158 7.05 -2.10 -2.66
N ALA A 159 7.92 -1.53 -1.81
CA ALA A 159 8.17 -2.07 -0.48
C ALA A 159 6.90 -2.05 0.39
N ARG A 160 6.14 -0.96 0.41
CA ARG A 160 4.83 -0.90 1.11
C ARG A 160 3.86 -1.97 0.59
N ARG A 161 3.75 -2.13 -0.74
CA ARG A 161 2.90 -3.18 -1.35
C ARG A 161 3.34 -4.58 -0.97
N HIS A 162 4.65 -4.83 -0.98
CA HIS A 162 5.19 -6.10 -0.53
C HIS A 162 4.83 -6.37 0.93
N ASN A 163 5.01 -5.39 1.82
CA ASN A 163 4.66 -5.52 3.24
C ASN A 163 3.17 -5.82 3.44
N ILE A 164 2.28 -5.14 2.70
CA ILE A 164 0.83 -5.41 2.74
C ILE A 164 0.50 -6.84 2.31
N ARG A 165 1.21 -7.39 1.31
CA ARG A 165 1.04 -8.80 0.92
C ARG A 165 1.55 -9.76 1.98
N VAL A 166 2.71 -9.48 2.58
CA VAL A 166 3.26 -10.27 3.69
C VAL A 166 2.28 -10.30 4.85
N ALA A 167 1.75 -9.13 5.25
CA ALA A 167 0.75 -9.04 6.30
C ALA A 167 -0.55 -9.79 5.94
N ALA A 168 -1.00 -9.70 4.69
CA ALA A 168 -2.19 -10.43 4.24
C ALA A 168 -2.02 -11.95 4.32
N LEU A 169 -0.85 -12.47 3.93
CA LEU A 169 -0.52 -13.89 4.02
C LEU A 169 -0.42 -14.35 5.48
N ALA A 170 0.30 -13.60 6.32
CA ALA A 170 0.43 -13.92 7.74
C ALA A 170 -0.93 -13.88 8.46
N TYR A 171 -1.76 -12.89 8.17
CA TYR A 171 -3.12 -12.81 8.70
C TYR A 171 -3.98 -13.98 8.22
N THR A 172 -3.89 -14.36 6.95
CA THR A 172 -4.62 -15.53 6.42
C THR A 172 -4.24 -16.81 7.17
N ALA A 173 -2.95 -17.02 7.43
CA ALA A 173 -2.49 -18.16 8.23
C ALA A 173 -3.05 -18.12 9.67
N GLN A 174 -3.17 -16.94 10.29
CA GLN A 174 -3.83 -16.78 11.58
C GLN A 174 -5.32 -17.17 11.51
N GLN A 175 -6.03 -16.78 10.45
CA GLN A 175 -7.44 -17.19 10.24
C GLN A 175 -7.56 -18.71 10.15
N GLU A 176 -6.69 -19.35 9.36
CA GLU A 176 -6.69 -20.81 9.17
C GLU A 176 -6.38 -21.56 10.48
N GLN A 177 -5.48 -21.02 11.29
CA GLN A 177 -5.16 -21.55 12.62
C GLN A 177 -6.35 -21.41 13.58
N ALA A 178 -6.95 -20.22 13.65
CA ALA A 178 -8.10 -19.95 14.53
C ALA A 178 -9.30 -20.86 14.21
N LEU A 179 -9.51 -21.17 12.93
CA LEU A 179 -10.62 -22.01 12.47
C LEU A 179 -10.25 -23.50 12.37
N GLY A 180 -9.02 -23.89 12.68
CA GLY A 180 -8.54 -25.27 12.56
C GLY A 180 -8.49 -25.81 11.12
N VAL A 181 -8.66 -24.96 10.10
CA VAL A 181 -8.68 -25.34 8.68
C VAL A 181 -7.30 -25.80 8.21
N GLY A 182 -6.23 -25.21 8.77
CA GLY A 182 -4.84 -25.58 8.45
C GLY A 182 -4.45 -27.02 8.80
N LEU A 183 -5.08 -27.61 9.84
CA LEU A 183 -4.85 -29.02 10.20
C LEU A 183 -5.67 -29.99 9.34
N VAL A 184 -6.90 -29.63 8.97
CA VAL A 184 -7.80 -30.51 8.19
C VAL A 184 -7.29 -30.71 6.76
N ALA A 185 -6.66 -29.70 6.15
CA ALA A 185 -6.04 -29.82 4.84
C ALA A 185 -4.83 -30.78 4.85
N GLN A 186 -3.93 -30.67 5.84
CA GLN A 186 -2.76 -31.55 5.98
C GLN A 186 -3.14 -33.01 6.31
N VAL A 187 -4.19 -33.22 7.11
CA VAL A 187 -4.69 -34.58 7.41
C VAL A 187 -5.38 -35.18 6.18
N ARG A 188 -6.15 -34.41 5.40
CA ARG A 188 -6.76 -34.89 4.15
C ARG A 188 -5.72 -35.25 3.09
N GLU A 189 -4.65 -34.46 2.92
CA GLU A 189 -3.56 -34.80 1.99
C GLU A 189 -2.81 -36.07 2.41
N ARG A 190 -2.57 -36.28 3.71
CA ARG A 190 -1.96 -37.53 4.23
C ARG A 190 -2.84 -38.77 4.05
N VAL A 191 -4.16 -38.64 4.20
CA VAL A 191 -5.09 -39.76 4.04
C VAL A 191 -5.31 -40.12 2.57
N LEU A 192 -5.15 -39.17 1.64
CA LEU A 192 -5.27 -39.40 0.20
C LEU A 192 -3.96 -39.80 -0.49
N SER A 193 -2.83 -39.76 0.22
CA SER A 193 -1.50 -40.19 -0.25
C SER A 193 -1.04 -41.52 0.36
N MET A 194 -1.89 -42.17 1.14
CA MET A 194 -1.79 -43.57 1.58
C MET A 194 -2.74 -44.45 0.78
#